data_AF-A0A6A4VQX8-F1
#
_entry.id   AF-A0A6A4VQX8-F1
#
_cell.length_a   1.000
_cell.length_b   1.000
_cell.length_c   1.000
_cell.angle_alpha   90.00
_cell.angle_beta   90.00
_cell.angle_gamma   90.00
#
_symmetry.space_group_name_H-M   'P 1'
#
loop_
_entity.id
_entity.type
_entity.pdbx_description
1 polymer ?
#
loop_
_entity_poly.entity_id
_entity_poly.type
_entity_poly.pdbx_seq_one_letter_code
_entity_poly.pdbx_strand_id
1 'polypeptide(L)'
;MPDKQAQERERELLQRFRQVLQAFTHDNVPLQVSATYALQVFCYQHQFPKGMLLRWFNLLYDLEIVEEEAFLRWKEDVNDEYPGKGKALFQVNQWLTWLEEAESDEDDSDQD
;
A
#
# COMPACT_ATOMS: atom_id res chain seq x y z
N MET A 1 -16.86 6.03 5.76
CA MET A 1 -16.47 4.68 5.34
C MET A 1 -17.57 4.14 4.45
N PRO A 2 -17.26 3.58 3.28
CA PRO A 2 -18.25 2.94 2.42
C PRO A 2 -18.85 1.72 3.13
N ASP A 3 -20.06 1.33 2.73
CA ASP A 3 -20.71 0.11 3.20
C ASP A 3 -19.96 -1.16 2.73
N LYS A 4 -20.33 -2.32 3.29
CA LYS A 4 -19.67 -3.59 2.99
C LYS A 4 -19.80 -3.99 1.50
N GLN A 5 -20.93 -3.69 0.86
CA GLN A 5 -21.13 -4.06 -0.55
C GLN A 5 -20.24 -3.22 -1.48
N ALA A 6 -20.00 -1.97 -1.15
CA ALA A 6 -19.05 -1.13 -1.87
C ALA A 6 -17.60 -1.60 -1.66
N GLN A 7 -17.23 -2.02 -0.44
CA GLN A 7 -15.89 -2.56 -0.17
C GLN A 7 -15.64 -3.88 -0.89
N GLU A 8 -16.63 -4.77 -0.94
CA GLU A 8 -16.51 -6.03 -1.68
C GLU A 8 -16.34 -5.78 -3.18
N ARG A 9 -17.12 -4.86 -3.76
CA ARG A 9 -16.96 -4.47 -5.16
C ARG A 9 -15.59 -3.86 -5.46
N GLU A 10 -15.03 -3.05 -4.56
CA GLU A 10 -13.65 -2.56 -4.67
C GLU A 10 -12.65 -3.73 -4.74
N ARG A 11 -12.78 -4.71 -3.83
CA ARG A 11 -11.92 -5.91 -3.78
C ARG A 11 -12.05 -6.75 -5.05
N GLU A 12 -13.26 -7.07 -5.49
CA GLU A 12 -13.53 -7.84 -6.72
C GLU A 12 -12.92 -7.17 -7.96
N LEU A 13 -13.06 -5.85 -8.08
CA LEU A 13 -12.48 -5.10 -9.18
C LEU A 13 -10.95 -5.16 -9.15
N LEU A 14 -10.33 -4.95 -8.00
CA LEU A 14 -8.87 -5.02 -7.89
C LEU A 14 -8.34 -6.44 -8.15
N GLN A 15 -9.02 -7.48 -7.66
CA GLN A 15 -8.72 -8.88 -7.96
C GLN A 15 -8.76 -9.15 -9.47
N ARG A 16 -9.74 -8.60 -10.19
CA ARG A 16 -9.83 -8.74 -11.65
C ARG A 16 -8.64 -8.09 -12.37
N PHE A 17 -8.10 -6.98 -11.86
CA PHE A 17 -6.93 -6.30 -12.43
C PHE A 17 -5.60 -6.81 -11.90
N ARG A 18 -5.59 -7.68 -10.88
CA ARG A 18 -4.39 -8.20 -10.21
C ARG A 18 -3.32 -8.65 -11.20
N GLN A 19 -3.66 -9.54 -12.14
CA GLN A 19 -2.69 -10.09 -13.10
C GLN A 19 -2.06 -9.01 -13.99
N VAL A 20 -2.83 -8.00 -14.37
CA VAL A 20 -2.31 -6.89 -15.19
C VAL A 20 -1.37 -6.03 -14.37
N LEU A 21 -1.71 -5.73 -13.12
CA LEU A 21 -0.85 -4.94 -12.23
C LEU A 21 0.46 -5.68 -11.92
N GLN A 22 0.36 -6.96 -11.53
CA GLN A 22 1.52 -7.80 -11.24
C GLN A 22 2.43 -7.99 -12.45
N ALA A 23 1.91 -8.00 -13.68
CA ALA A 23 2.74 -8.07 -14.89
C ALA A 23 3.73 -6.90 -15.02
N PHE A 24 3.50 -5.79 -14.32
CA PHE A 24 4.43 -4.65 -14.27
C PHE A 24 5.13 -4.51 -12.93
N THR A 25 4.49 -4.89 -11.82
CA THR A 25 5.01 -4.64 -10.48
C THR A 25 5.84 -5.77 -9.89
N HIS A 26 5.64 -7.02 -10.34
CA HIS A 26 6.35 -8.17 -9.79
C HIS A 26 7.88 -8.03 -9.91
N ASP A 27 8.59 -8.31 -8.81
CA ASP A 27 10.06 -8.18 -8.68
C ASP A 27 10.60 -6.78 -9.05
N ASN A 28 9.74 -5.75 -9.01
CA ASN A 28 10.09 -4.39 -9.39
C ASN A 28 9.65 -3.38 -8.32
N VAL A 29 10.39 -3.37 -7.21
CA VAL A 29 10.17 -2.47 -6.07
C VAL A 29 10.05 -0.99 -6.49
N PRO A 30 10.88 -0.43 -7.41
CA PRO A 30 10.68 0.95 -7.87
C PRO A 30 9.31 1.22 -8.51
N LEU A 31 8.77 0.29 -9.30
CA LEU A 31 7.42 0.41 -9.87
C LEU A 31 6.33 0.22 -8.82
N GLN A 32 6.55 -0.65 -7.82
CA GLN A 32 5.65 -0.79 -6.69
C GLN A 32 5.58 0.49 -5.84
N VAL A 33 6.72 1.11 -5.52
CA VAL A 33 6.79 2.42 -4.84
C VAL A 33 6.05 3.48 -5.67
N SER A 34 6.23 3.48 -6.99
CA SER A 34 5.52 4.37 -7.90
C SER A 34 4.00 4.15 -7.87
N ALA A 35 3.54 2.89 -7.78
CA ALA A 35 2.13 2.56 -7.63
C ALA A 35 1.57 3.05 -6.28
N THR A 36 2.33 2.95 -5.20
CA THR A 36 1.97 3.47 -3.87
C THR A 36 1.84 5.00 -3.90
N TYR A 37 2.75 5.70 -4.59
CA TYR A 37 2.61 7.14 -4.84
C TYR A 37 1.38 7.48 -5.68
N ALA A 38 1.09 6.71 -6.72
CA ALA A 38 -0.12 6.91 -7.52
C ALA A 38 -1.38 6.81 -6.65
N LEU A 39 -1.44 5.83 -5.73
CA LEU A 39 -2.53 5.68 -4.78
C LEU A 39 -2.60 6.85 -3.77
N GLN A 40 -1.46 7.31 -3.26
CA GLN A 40 -1.38 8.50 -2.40
C GLN A 40 -1.99 9.72 -3.10
N VAL A 41 -1.54 10.00 -4.33
CA VAL A 41 -2.01 11.15 -5.11
C VAL A 41 -3.50 11.02 -5.42
N PHE A 42 -3.96 9.82 -5.79
CA PHE A 42 -5.38 9.57 -6.00
C PHE A 42 -6.22 9.88 -4.75
N CYS A 43 -5.78 9.40 -3.59
CA CYS A 43 -6.45 9.70 -2.32
C CYS A 43 -6.38 11.20 -1.99
N TYR A 44 -5.25 11.87 -2.23
CA TYR A 44 -5.09 13.31 -2.03
C TYR A 44 -6.08 14.13 -2.88
N GLN A 45 -6.22 13.80 -4.17
CA GLN A 45 -7.17 14.44 -5.10
C GLN A 45 -8.62 14.30 -4.63
N HIS A 46 -8.94 13.22 -3.90
CA HIS A 46 -10.26 12.97 -3.30
C HIS A 46 -10.32 13.36 -1.82
N GLN A 47 -9.40 14.21 -1.35
CA GLN A 47 -9.37 14.76 0.01
C GLN A 47 -9.13 13.73 1.13
N PHE A 48 -8.57 12.57 0.79
CA PHE A 48 -8.39 11.40 1.66
C PHE A 48 -9.69 10.98 2.34
N PRO A 49 -10.61 10.31 1.61
CA PRO A 49 -11.81 9.75 2.23
C PRO A 49 -11.41 8.83 3.38
N LYS A 50 -12.01 9.03 4.55
CA LYS A 50 -11.64 8.32 5.79
C LYS A 50 -11.51 6.82 5.53
N GLY A 51 -10.35 6.26 5.85
CA GLY A 51 -10.04 4.83 5.77
C GLY A 51 -9.87 4.25 4.36
N MET A 52 -9.87 5.08 3.30
CA MET A 52 -9.64 4.61 1.93
C MET A 52 -8.20 4.17 1.72
N LEU A 53 -7.22 5.02 2.06
CA LEU A 53 -5.80 4.72 1.84
C LEU A 53 -5.39 3.41 2.54
N LEU A 54 -5.70 3.30 3.83
CA LEU A 54 -5.40 2.10 4.61
C LEU A 54 -6.07 0.85 4.02
N ARG A 55 -7.35 0.93 3.62
CA ARG A 55 -8.04 -0.20 2.98
C ARG A 55 -7.33 -0.63 1.70
N TRP A 56 -6.87 0.31 0.89
CA TRP A 56 -6.14 0.01 -0.34
C TRP A 56 -4.72 -0.52 -0.09
N PHE A 57 -4.01 -0.05 0.95
CA PHE A 57 -2.74 -0.63 1.36
C PHE A 57 -2.90 -2.11 1.71
N ASN A 58 -3.90 -2.45 2.54
CA ASN A 58 -4.23 -3.84 2.85
C ASN A 58 -4.56 -4.66 1.60
N LEU A 59 -5.36 -4.10 0.68
CA LEU A 59 -5.71 -4.82 -0.56
C LEU A 59 -4.52 -5.04 -1.50
N LEU A 60 -3.61 -4.07 -1.62
CA LEU A 60 -2.41 -4.20 -2.47
C LEU A 60 -1.42 -5.21 -1.88
N TYR A 61 -1.30 -5.25 -0.55
CA TYR A 61 -0.53 -6.24 0.20
C TYR A 61 -1.15 -7.65 0.09
N ASP A 62 -2.43 -7.82 0.44
CA ASP A 62 -3.17 -9.10 0.39
C ASP A 62 -3.14 -9.76 -1.00
N LEU A 63 -3.08 -8.95 -2.06
CA LEU A 63 -3.07 -9.42 -3.45
C LEU A 63 -1.67 -9.53 -4.04
N GLU A 64 -0.62 -9.33 -3.24
CA GLU A 64 0.78 -9.42 -3.66
C GLU A 64 1.07 -8.51 -4.89
N ILE A 65 0.46 -7.32 -4.91
CA ILE A 65 0.69 -6.32 -5.97
C ILE A 65 1.84 -5.39 -5.57
N VAL A 66 1.94 -5.10 -4.26
CA VAL A 66 2.99 -4.31 -3.63
C VAL A 66 3.52 -5.13 -2.47
N GLU A 67 4.82 -5.38 -2.48
CA GLU A 67 5.54 -6.11 -1.44
C GLU A 67 5.89 -5.18 -0.27
N GLU A 68 6.26 -5.79 0.84
CA GLU A 68 6.62 -5.07 2.07
C GLU A 68 7.71 -4.02 1.84
N GLU A 69 8.83 -4.41 1.21
CA GLU A 69 9.96 -3.53 0.93
C GLU A 69 9.49 -2.23 0.23
N ALA A 70 8.52 -2.32 -0.69
CA ALA A 70 8.02 -1.16 -1.39
C ALA A 70 7.19 -0.21 -0.50
N PHE A 71 6.44 -0.74 0.47
CA PHE A 71 5.72 0.09 1.45
C PHE A 71 6.69 0.80 2.40
N LEU A 72 7.73 0.11 2.86
CA LEU A 72 8.75 0.68 3.76
C LEU A 72 9.62 1.70 3.03
N ARG A 73 10.07 1.36 1.82
CA ARG A 73 10.78 2.31 0.96
C ARG A 73 9.92 3.52 0.63
N TRP A 74 8.63 3.34 0.36
CA TRP A 74 7.72 4.49 0.25
C TRP A 74 7.72 5.29 1.55
N LYS A 75 7.54 4.68 2.73
CA LYS A 75 7.51 5.39 4.03
C LYS A 75 8.71 6.31 4.22
N GLU A 76 9.92 5.82 3.94
CA GLU A 76 11.19 6.52 4.15
C GLU A 76 11.52 7.55 3.07
N ASP A 77 10.97 7.38 1.86
CA ASP A 77 11.28 8.23 0.72
C ASP A 77 10.84 9.69 0.93
N VAL A 78 11.82 10.59 0.85
CA VAL A 78 11.65 12.04 0.93
C VAL A 78 11.52 12.58 -0.49
N ASN A 79 10.28 12.66 -0.95
CA ASN A 79 9.95 13.12 -2.29
C ASN A 79 8.85 14.20 -2.25
N ASP A 80 9.21 15.42 -2.64
CA ASP A 80 8.31 16.59 -2.68
C ASP A 80 7.55 16.73 -4.02
N GLU A 81 7.77 15.84 -4.99
CA GLU A 81 7.07 15.85 -6.29
C GLU A 81 5.58 15.45 -6.16
N TYR A 82 5.25 14.64 -5.16
CA TYR A 82 3.90 14.10 -4.96
C TYR A 82 3.20 14.67 -3.71
N PRO A 83 2.03 15.32 -3.85
CA PRO A 83 1.35 15.92 -2.72
C PRO A 83 0.77 14.88 -1.76
N GLY A 84 0.54 15.30 -0.51
CA GLY A 84 -0.27 14.54 0.46
C GLY A 84 0.49 13.54 1.33
N LYS A 85 1.82 13.44 1.20
CA LYS A 85 2.66 12.48 1.94
C LYS A 85 2.43 12.47 3.45
N GLY A 86 2.48 13.63 4.12
CA GLY A 86 2.29 13.70 5.57
C GLY A 86 0.91 13.21 6.05
N LYS A 87 -0.17 13.53 5.30
CA LYS A 87 -1.53 13.06 5.64
C LYS A 87 -1.74 11.59 5.28
N ALA A 88 -1.02 11.09 4.27
CA ALA A 88 -0.99 9.68 3.93
C ALA A 88 -0.32 8.87 5.05
N LEU A 89 0.90 9.25 5.44
CA LEU A 89 1.63 8.65 6.56
C LEU A 89 0.78 8.62 7.84
N PHE A 90 0.15 9.74 8.20
CA PHE A 90 -0.73 9.79 9.38
C PHE A 90 -1.85 8.72 9.39
N GLN A 91 -2.36 8.31 8.22
CA GLN A 91 -3.42 7.30 8.13
C GLN A 91 -2.92 5.86 8.19
N VAL A 92 -1.68 5.60 7.78
CA VAL A 92 -1.15 4.23 7.60
C VAL A 92 0.03 3.91 8.50
N ASN A 93 0.55 4.87 9.28
CA ASN A 93 1.75 4.68 10.10
C ASN A 93 1.64 3.48 11.05
N GLN A 94 0.49 3.28 11.69
CA GLN A 94 0.28 2.12 12.56
C GLN A 94 0.37 0.79 11.80
N TRP A 95 -0.15 0.73 10.58
CA TRP A 95 -0.07 -0.46 9.74
C TRP A 95 1.36 -0.69 9.23
N LEU A 96 2.09 0.37 8.90
CA LEU A 96 3.50 0.28 8.52
C LEU A 96 4.40 -0.17 9.67
N THR A 97 4.13 0.29 10.90
CA THR A 97 4.87 -0.18 12.09
C THR A 97 4.61 -1.67 12.32
N TRP A 98 3.37 -2.12 12.18
CA TRP A 98 3.06 -3.55 12.25
C TRP A 98 3.78 -4.36 11.16
N LEU A 99 3.88 -3.80 9.96
CA LEU A 99 4.57 -4.43 8.83
C LEU A 99 6.06 -4.63 9.17
N GLU A 100 6.79 -3.56 9.55
CA GLU A 100 8.21 -3.61 9.95
C GLU A 100 8.51 -4.58 11.12
N GLU A 101 7.59 -4.66 12.09
CA GLU A 101 7.73 -5.58 13.22
C GLU A 101 7.56 -7.04 12.78
N ALA A 102 6.68 -7.32 11.83
CA ALA A 102 6.46 -8.67 11.31
C ALA A 102 7.65 -9.20 10.50
N GLU A 103 8.31 -8.35 9.69
CA GLU A 103 9.54 -8.72 8.97
C GLU A 103 10.68 -9.06 9.93
N SER A 104 10.85 -8.26 10.99
CA SER A 104 11.91 -8.48 11.98
C SER A 104 11.75 -9.82 12.73
N ASP A 105 10.52 -10.25 13.00
CA ASP A 105 10.23 -11.53 13.66
C ASP A 105 10.47 -12.75 12.75
N GLU A 106 10.30 -12.61 11.44
CA GLU A 106 10.57 -13.69 10.47
C GLU A 106 12.08 -13.94 10.29
N ASP A 107 12.89 -12.88 10.19
CA ASP A 107 14.35 -12.96 10.02
C ASP A 107 15.09 -13.55 11.25
N ASP A 108 14.58 -13.35 12.46
CA ASP A 108 15.15 -13.92 13.69
C ASP A 108 14.79 -15.42 13.86
N SER A 109 13.77 -15.92 13.16
CA SER A 109 13.30 -17.31 13.27
C SER A 109 14.07 -18.32 12.39
N ASP A 110 14.85 -17.84 11.41
CA ASP A 110 15.68 -18.65 10.51
C ASP A 110 17.13 -18.85 11.01
N GLN A 111 17.44 -18.42 12.24
CA GLN A 111 18.78 -18.52 12.85
C GLN A 111 18.95 -19.57 13.97
N ASP A 112 17.95 -20.43 14.21
CA ASP A 112 18.01 -21.56 15.18
C ASP A 112 18.03 -22.96 14.54
#